data_AF-A0A935QU56-F1
#
_entry.id   AF-A0A935QU56-F1
#
_cell.length_a   1.000
_cell.length_b   1.000
_cell.length_c   1.000
_cell.angle_alpha   90.00
_cell.angle_beta   90.00
_cell.angle_gamma   90.00
#
_symmetry.space_group_name_H-M   'P 1'
#
loop_
_entity.id
_entity.type
_entity.pdbx_description
1 polymer ?
#
loop_
_entity_poly.entity_id
_entity_poly.type
_entity_poly.pdbx_seq_one_letter_code
_entity_poly.pdbx_strand_id
1 'polypeptide(L)'
;MLIVLTLACTSGGFPDVVIGKADSADSTWGFDTSTEGEDSQRPEDTEDSAPPEDTSVPEPSDEEVCYLGSDRKGVTCLPLVDYDPAWGDDYEYPDPLSGSAQYRAPIRFLDLNAVDAATKLAPNFVLSEVAQDWKGRYAVYQPHAVERLQDIRDAIGGPLTINSGYRNISYNASVGGASSSRHVYGDAADMASSLADLEELGELCADLGAGYIGYYSSHVHCDWRDDPLEPAFYGSAFAPAAAPKPEHRARLVPGPAWTAPAEGWDEGEPLREWRAYDAAGALIAEARGDSFTPPKGAAEVEVTVGRAVTLRQPAR
;
A
#
# COMPACT_ATOMS: atom_id res chain seq x y z
N MET A 1 -52.99 21.52 -21.52
CA MET A 1 -52.43 22.59 -22.36
C MET A 1 -51.03 22.14 -22.73
N LEU A 2 -50.87 21.76 -24.00
CA LEU A 2 -49.77 21.01 -24.59
C LEU A 2 -48.92 22.01 -25.37
N ILE A 3 -47.60 22.11 -25.14
CA ILE A 3 -46.67 22.60 -26.17
C ILE A 3 -45.36 21.82 -26.07
N VAL A 4 -45.18 20.94 -27.05
CA VAL A 4 -43.90 20.47 -27.57
C VAL A 4 -43.40 21.53 -28.55
N LEU A 5 -42.12 21.91 -28.52
CA LEU A 5 -41.48 22.53 -29.69
C LEU A 5 -40.02 22.08 -29.80
N THR A 6 -39.71 21.53 -30.97
CA THR A 6 -38.42 21.01 -31.44
C THR A 6 -37.65 22.04 -32.27
N LEU A 7 -36.31 21.87 -32.27
CA LEU A 7 -35.26 22.29 -33.23
C LEU A 7 -34.93 23.79 -33.43
N ALA A 8 -33.64 24.14 -33.27
CA ALA A 8 -32.68 24.27 -34.39
C ALA A 8 -31.26 24.62 -33.90
N CYS A 9 -30.25 23.95 -34.47
CA CYS A 9 -28.83 24.28 -34.34
C CYS A 9 -28.43 25.38 -35.34
N THR A 10 -27.62 26.35 -34.90
CA THR A 10 -26.74 27.16 -35.78
C THR A 10 -25.44 27.54 -35.06
N SER A 11 -24.34 26.97 -35.56
CA SER A 11 -23.00 27.52 -35.84
C SER A 11 -22.35 28.62 -34.97
N GLY A 12 -21.10 28.33 -34.58
CA GLY A 12 -20.01 29.26 -34.26
C GLY A 12 -19.29 28.85 -32.97
N GLY A 13 -17.99 28.59 -32.87
CA GLY A 13 -16.84 28.67 -33.77
C GLY A 13 -15.60 28.64 -32.86
N PHE A 14 -14.72 27.65 -33.01
CA PHE A 14 -13.43 27.55 -32.31
C PHE A 14 -12.31 27.59 -33.36
N PRO A 15 -11.17 28.27 -33.12
CA PRO A 15 -10.03 28.19 -34.02
C PRO A 15 -9.08 27.06 -33.62
N ASP A 16 -8.84 26.15 -34.57
CA ASP A 16 -7.69 25.26 -34.62
C ASP A 16 -6.48 25.99 -35.23
N VAL A 17 -5.30 25.84 -34.64
CA VAL A 17 -4.02 26.22 -35.26
C VAL A 17 -3.27 24.95 -35.64
N VAL A 18 -3.09 24.76 -36.94
CA VAL A 18 -2.32 23.70 -37.57
C VAL A 18 -0.90 24.17 -37.83
N ILE A 19 0.05 23.31 -37.48
CA ILE A 19 1.49 23.43 -37.72
C ILE A 19 1.81 23.13 -39.19
N GLY A 20 2.50 24.05 -39.87
CA GLY A 20 3.01 23.88 -41.24
C GLY A 20 4.52 23.63 -41.25
N LYS A 21 4.93 22.59 -41.98
CA LYS A 21 6.30 22.20 -42.33
C LYS A 21 6.55 22.58 -43.81
N ALA A 22 7.74 23.08 -44.15
CA ALA A 22 8.35 23.07 -45.51
C ALA A 22 9.83 23.49 -45.33
N ASP A 23 10.81 22.60 -45.49
CA ASP A 23 11.46 22.11 -46.74
C ASP A 23 12.59 23.01 -47.28
N SER A 24 13.81 22.49 -47.08
CA SER A 24 14.90 22.28 -48.05
C SER A 24 15.28 23.36 -49.07
N ALA A 25 16.51 23.87 -48.98
CA ALA A 25 17.33 24.21 -50.15
C ALA A 25 18.83 24.13 -49.84
N ASP A 26 19.55 23.44 -50.72
CA ASP A 26 20.99 23.23 -50.83
C ASP A 26 21.63 24.36 -51.67
N SER A 27 22.87 24.76 -51.36
CA SER A 27 23.88 25.23 -52.33
C SER A 27 25.20 25.70 -51.66
N THR A 28 26.16 24.78 -51.63
CA THR A 28 27.56 24.89 -52.09
C THR A 28 28.32 26.24 -52.19
N TRP A 29 29.48 26.24 -51.52
CA TRP A 29 30.85 26.68 -51.89
C TRP A 29 31.22 28.18 -52.05
N GLY A 30 32.25 28.58 -51.29
CA GLY A 30 33.07 29.77 -51.53
C GLY A 30 34.24 29.87 -50.54
N PHE A 31 35.39 29.32 -50.91
CA PHE A 31 36.70 29.59 -50.33
C PHE A 31 37.10 31.05 -50.62
N ASP A 32 37.60 31.80 -49.63
CA ASP A 32 38.79 32.63 -49.82
C ASP A 32 39.50 32.88 -48.47
N THR A 33 40.79 33.08 -48.62
CA THR A 33 41.94 33.00 -47.75
C THR A 33 42.36 34.38 -47.21
N SER A 34 43.35 34.36 -46.32
CA SER A 34 44.27 35.47 -45.98
C SER A 34 43.70 36.64 -45.14
N THR A 35 44.39 37.27 -44.18
CA THR A 35 45.76 37.21 -43.62
C THR A 35 45.85 38.27 -42.50
N GLU A 36 46.64 38.01 -41.45
CA GLU A 36 47.33 38.93 -40.48
C GLU A 36 46.49 39.97 -39.68
N GLY A 37 46.79 40.32 -38.43
CA GLY A 37 47.90 40.06 -37.51
C GLY A 37 47.75 40.95 -36.26
N GLU A 38 48.44 40.56 -35.17
CA GLU A 38 48.92 41.37 -34.02
C GLU A 38 47.88 42.13 -33.16
N ASP A 39 48.04 42.40 -31.87
CA ASP A 39 48.87 42.00 -30.73
C ASP A 39 48.25 42.81 -29.55
N SER A 40 48.31 42.27 -28.33
CA SER A 40 48.28 42.99 -27.03
C SER A 40 47.23 42.55 -26.00
N GLN A 41 47.75 41.77 -25.04
CA GLN A 41 47.67 41.97 -23.59
C GLN A 41 46.32 41.84 -22.83
N ARG A 42 46.38 40.89 -21.88
CA ARG A 42 45.49 40.47 -20.78
C ARG A 42 45.30 41.58 -19.70
N PRO A 43 44.16 41.59 -18.98
CA PRO A 43 44.13 41.16 -17.56
C PRO A 43 42.94 40.20 -17.32
N GLU A 44 43.14 38.97 -16.86
CA GLU A 44 42.99 38.55 -15.44
C GLU A 44 41.60 38.85 -14.86
N ASP A 45 40.63 38.01 -15.23
CA ASP A 45 39.35 37.90 -14.52
C ASP A 45 39.39 36.71 -13.55
N THR A 46 38.97 37.04 -12.34
CA THR A 46 38.98 36.31 -11.09
C THR A 46 38.04 35.10 -11.09
N GLU A 47 38.51 34.03 -10.46
CA GLU A 47 37.76 32.81 -10.15
C GLU A 47 36.52 33.13 -9.29
N ASP A 48 35.33 33.02 -9.88
CA ASP A 48 34.07 32.91 -9.15
C ASP A 48 33.88 31.44 -8.74
N SER A 49 34.48 31.06 -7.62
CA SER A 49 34.24 29.77 -6.99
C SER A 49 32.94 29.83 -6.22
N ALA A 50 31.85 29.39 -6.85
CA ALA A 50 30.65 29.00 -6.13
C ALA A 50 31.01 27.92 -5.08
N PRO A 51 30.51 28.02 -3.83
CA PRO A 51 30.76 26.99 -2.83
C PRO A 51 30.14 25.67 -3.31
N PRO A 52 30.80 24.52 -3.12
CA PRO A 52 30.19 23.25 -3.47
C PRO A 52 28.96 23.05 -2.58
N GLU A 53 27.79 22.91 -3.19
CA GLU A 53 26.64 22.34 -2.52
C GLU A 53 27.00 20.91 -2.16
N ASP A 54 27.34 20.70 -0.89
CA ASP A 54 27.42 19.39 -0.29
C ASP A 54 26.01 18.78 -0.28
N THR A 55 25.71 18.07 -1.36
CA THR A 55 24.49 17.28 -1.56
C THR A 55 24.68 15.84 -1.11
N SER A 56 25.74 15.54 -0.35
CA SER A 56 25.90 14.22 0.26
C SER A 56 24.95 14.10 1.45
N VAL A 57 23.70 13.74 1.15
CA VAL A 57 22.89 12.99 2.12
C VAL A 57 23.76 11.81 2.55
N PRO A 58 24.10 11.64 3.84
CA PRO A 58 24.89 10.49 4.28
C PRO A 58 24.18 9.22 3.79
N GLU A 59 24.88 8.39 3.03
CA GLU A 59 24.40 7.04 2.72
C GLU A 59 24.07 6.38 4.07
N PRO A 60 22.82 5.92 4.27
CA PRO A 60 22.43 5.34 5.54
C PRO A 60 23.37 4.19 5.85
N SER A 61 23.96 4.22 7.05
CA SER A 61 24.70 3.06 7.53
C SER A 61 23.75 1.86 7.54
N ASP A 62 24.26 0.66 7.24
CA ASP A 62 23.46 -0.58 7.31
C ASP A 62 22.82 -0.81 8.69
N GLU A 63 23.13 0.01 9.70
CA GLU A 63 22.62 -0.04 11.08
C GLU A 63 21.42 0.89 11.31
N GLU A 64 20.94 1.61 10.30
CA GLU A 64 19.76 2.46 10.39
C GLU A 64 18.75 2.16 9.27
N VAL A 65 17.49 2.47 9.52
CA VAL A 65 16.44 2.46 8.49
C VAL A 65 15.87 3.87 8.36
N CYS A 66 15.72 4.35 7.12
CA CYS A 66 15.22 5.69 6.87
C CYS A 66 13.78 5.68 6.36
N TYR A 67 13.01 6.63 6.87
CA TYR A 67 11.62 6.87 6.49
C TYR A 67 11.48 8.26 5.87
N LEU A 68 10.34 8.47 5.18
CA LEU A 68 9.96 9.74 4.58
C LEU A 68 10.20 10.95 5.50
N GLY A 69 9.87 10.81 6.79
CA GLY A 69 9.96 11.89 7.75
C GLY A 69 8.89 12.95 7.56
N SER A 70 8.95 14.03 8.34
CA SER A 70 7.96 15.12 8.25
C SER A 70 7.99 15.88 6.92
N ASP A 71 9.10 15.84 6.19
CA ASP A 71 9.31 16.60 4.95
C ASP A 71 9.35 15.71 3.69
N ARG A 72 9.09 14.41 3.82
CA ARG A 72 9.10 13.40 2.74
C ARG A 72 10.44 13.25 2.02
N LYS A 73 11.55 13.61 2.66
CA LYS A 73 12.87 13.47 2.02
C LYS A 73 13.53 12.12 2.23
N GLY A 74 12.95 11.25 3.05
CA GLY A 74 13.56 9.94 3.30
C GLY A 74 14.78 10.01 4.22
N VAL A 75 14.90 11.07 5.03
CA VAL A 75 16.09 11.35 5.87
C VAL A 75 15.83 11.20 7.35
N THR A 76 14.64 10.72 7.75
CA THR A 76 14.38 10.37 9.16
C THR A 76 14.84 8.94 9.39
N CYS A 77 16.09 8.79 9.79
CA CYS A 77 16.74 7.51 10.01
C CYS A 77 16.69 7.10 11.48
N LEU A 78 16.34 5.84 11.72
CA LEU A 78 16.18 5.26 13.04
C LEU A 78 17.21 4.14 13.25
N PRO A 79 17.84 4.05 14.43
CA PRO A 79 18.81 3.02 14.73
C PRO A 79 18.14 1.64 14.82
N LEU A 80 18.86 0.65 14.31
CA LEU A 80 18.49 -0.75 14.37
C LEU A 80 19.36 -1.50 15.38
N VAL A 81 18.80 -2.56 15.93
CA VAL A 81 19.50 -3.56 16.73
C VAL A 81 19.45 -4.90 16.03
N ASP A 82 20.55 -5.64 16.06
CA ASP A 82 20.57 -7.02 15.57
C ASP A 82 19.63 -7.91 16.38
N TYR A 83 19.04 -8.90 15.71
CA TYR A 83 18.25 -9.94 16.36
C TYR A 83 19.08 -10.66 17.45
N ASP A 84 18.49 -10.81 18.63
CA ASP A 84 19.05 -11.60 19.72
C ASP A 84 18.12 -12.79 20.04
N PRO A 85 18.60 -14.05 19.90
CA PRO A 85 17.85 -15.24 20.28
C PRO A 85 17.35 -15.22 21.74
N ALA A 86 17.96 -14.41 22.62
CA ALA A 86 17.50 -14.25 24.00
C ALA A 86 16.13 -13.57 24.13
N TRP A 87 15.60 -12.95 23.06
CA TRP A 87 14.26 -12.36 23.07
C TRP A 87 13.14 -13.42 23.07
N GLY A 88 13.46 -14.68 22.75
CA GLY A 88 12.55 -15.82 22.85
C GLY A 88 11.39 -15.82 21.85
N ASP A 89 10.31 -16.52 22.21
CA ASP A 89 9.14 -16.83 21.37
C ASP A 89 8.46 -15.59 20.74
N ASP A 90 8.62 -14.42 21.35
CA ASP A 90 8.11 -13.14 20.85
C ASP A 90 8.66 -12.78 19.45
N TYR A 91 9.81 -13.35 19.07
CA TYR A 91 10.54 -13.05 17.84
C TYR A 91 11.01 -14.33 17.11
N GLU A 92 10.41 -15.48 17.40
CA GLU A 92 10.64 -16.72 16.68
C GLU A 92 9.74 -16.80 15.45
N TYR A 93 10.23 -16.28 14.32
CA TYR A 93 9.50 -16.30 13.05
C TYR A 93 9.38 -17.73 12.49
N PRO A 94 8.24 -18.08 11.86
CA PRO A 94 8.09 -19.39 11.24
C PRO A 94 9.03 -19.53 10.03
N ASP A 95 9.21 -20.78 9.59
CA ASP A 95 9.85 -21.06 8.30
C ASP A 95 9.17 -20.25 7.17
N PRO A 96 9.94 -19.75 6.19
CA PRO A 96 9.38 -18.93 5.13
C PRO A 96 8.23 -19.62 4.40
N LEU A 97 7.09 -18.96 4.31
CA LEU A 97 5.88 -19.50 3.70
C LEU A 97 6.17 -19.96 2.26
N SER A 98 6.00 -21.26 2.01
CA SER A 98 6.30 -21.90 0.72
C SER A 98 7.74 -21.63 0.20
N GLY A 99 8.70 -21.40 1.10
CA GLY A 99 10.09 -21.09 0.75
C GLY A 99 10.30 -19.69 0.16
N SER A 100 9.30 -18.80 0.22
CA SER A 100 9.38 -17.45 -0.32
C SER A 100 10.30 -16.57 0.53
N ALA A 101 11.27 -15.90 -0.10
CA ALA A 101 12.12 -14.94 0.61
C ALA A 101 11.37 -13.70 1.11
N GLN A 102 10.12 -13.46 0.71
CA GLN A 102 9.26 -12.41 1.28
C GLN A 102 8.78 -12.74 2.70
N TYR A 103 8.90 -13.99 3.14
CA TYR A 103 8.52 -14.46 4.47
C TYR A 103 9.73 -14.86 5.32
N ARG A 104 10.94 -14.42 4.95
CA ARG A 104 12.14 -14.63 5.74
C ARG A 104 12.11 -13.80 7.03
N ALA A 105 12.74 -14.30 8.09
CA ALA A 105 12.84 -13.57 9.35
C ALA A 105 13.67 -12.28 9.18
N PRO A 106 13.28 -11.16 9.85
CA PRO A 106 14.14 -10.00 9.95
C PRO A 106 15.40 -10.33 10.75
N ILE A 107 16.53 -9.76 10.35
CA ILE A 107 17.82 -9.89 11.04
C ILE A 107 18.09 -8.70 11.97
N ARG A 108 17.37 -7.59 11.79
CA ARG A 108 17.43 -6.39 12.63
C ARG A 108 16.06 -5.81 12.88
N PHE A 109 15.97 -5.00 13.93
CA PHE A 109 14.72 -4.43 14.43
C PHE A 109 14.94 -3.01 14.98
N LEU A 110 13.89 -2.21 14.99
CA LEU A 110 13.80 -1.02 15.82
C LEU A 110 13.67 -1.43 17.28
N ASP A 111 14.38 -0.76 18.20
CA ASP A 111 14.10 -0.84 19.64
C ASP A 111 13.15 0.31 20.03
N LEU A 112 11.87 -0.01 20.22
CA LEU A 112 10.83 0.99 20.51
C LEU A 112 11.03 1.68 21.87
N ASN A 113 11.87 1.13 22.76
CA ASN A 113 12.22 1.79 24.01
C ASN A 113 13.41 2.76 23.87
N ALA A 114 14.14 2.69 22.76
CA ALA A 114 15.30 3.54 22.47
C ALA A 114 14.97 4.69 21.50
N VAL A 115 13.82 4.63 20.81
CA VAL A 115 13.37 5.63 19.85
C VAL A 115 12.14 6.36 20.39
N ASP A 116 12.04 7.67 20.16
CA ASP A 116 10.86 8.44 20.55
C ASP A 116 9.62 7.95 19.77
N ALA A 117 8.60 7.51 20.51
CA ALA A 117 7.31 7.07 19.99
C ALA A 117 6.60 8.13 19.12
N ALA A 118 6.90 9.42 19.30
CA ALA A 118 6.36 10.53 18.52
C ALA A 118 7.18 10.86 17.26
N THR A 119 8.25 10.09 16.97
CA THR A 119 9.06 10.30 15.77
C THR A 119 8.21 10.16 14.52
N LYS A 120 8.26 11.16 13.64
CA LYS A 120 7.52 11.20 12.39
C LYS A 120 8.15 10.28 11.36
N LEU A 121 7.46 9.20 10.99
CA LEU A 121 7.88 8.34 9.88
C LEU A 121 7.43 8.89 8.53
N ALA A 122 6.33 9.64 8.52
CA ALA A 122 5.83 10.43 7.40
C ALA A 122 5.17 11.71 7.95
N PRO A 123 4.79 12.70 7.12
CA PRO A 123 4.21 13.95 7.63
C PRO A 123 3.05 13.73 8.60
N ASN A 124 2.23 12.71 8.34
CA ASN A 124 1.03 12.45 9.11
C ASN A 124 1.05 11.18 9.95
N PHE A 125 2.18 10.47 10.02
CA PHE A 125 2.29 9.23 10.80
C PHE A 125 3.50 9.26 11.72
N VAL A 126 3.29 8.91 12.98
CA VAL A 126 4.36 8.69 13.95
C VAL A 126 4.60 7.20 14.22
N LEU A 127 5.77 6.86 14.74
CA LEU A 127 6.20 5.48 15.01
C LEU A 127 5.16 4.70 15.82
N SER A 128 4.62 5.30 16.89
CA SER A 128 3.65 4.63 17.77
C SER A 128 2.28 4.32 17.13
N GLU A 129 1.96 4.89 15.97
CA GLU A 129 0.73 4.54 15.24
C GLU A 129 0.86 3.19 14.53
N VAL A 130 2.07 2.85 14.09
CA VAL A 130 2.34 1.62 13.33
C VAL A 130 3.06 0.55 14.13
N ALA A 131 3.80 0.92 15.18
CA ALA A 131 4.53 -0.03 16.03
C ALA A 131 4.36 0.36 17.52
N GLN A 132 3.58 -0.45 18.24
CA GLN A 132 3.32 -0.22 19.66
C GLN A 132 4.19 -1.14 20.55
N ASP A 133 4.87 -0.55 21.53
CA ASP A 133 5.75 -1.25 22.48
C ASP A 133 5.04 -2.33 23.33
N TRP A 134 3.75 -2.13 23.62
CA TRP A 134 2.92 -3.11 24.33
C TRP A 134 2.57 -4.35 23.49
N LYS A 135 2.83 -4.32 22.16
CA LYS A 135 2.79 -5.48 21.27
C LYS A 135 4.17 -6.16 21.12
N GLY A 136 5.18 -5.68 21.82
CA GLY A 136 6.57 -6.14 21.74
C GLY A 136 7.55 -4.96 21.69
N ARG A 137 8.67 -5.08 22.39
CA ARG A 137 9.69 -4.02 22.47
C ARG A 137 10.36 -3.73 21.11
N TYR A 138 10.68 -4.78 20.37
CA TYR A 138 11.34 -4.68 19.08
C TYR A 138 10.32 -4.77 17.94
N ALA A 139 10.53 -4.01 16.88
CA ALA A 139 9.62 -3.95 15.73
C ALA A 139 10.32 -3.87 14.38
N VAL A 140 9.66 -4.39 13.36
CA VAL A 140 9.97 -4.12 11.96
C VAL A 140 8.76 -3.46 11.32
N TYR A 141 8.97 -2.37 10.59
CA TYR A 141 7.91 -1.73 9.81
C TYR A 141 8.51 -1.12 8.56
N GLN A 142 8.06 -1.55 7.39
CA GLN A 142 8.71 -1.23 6.12
C GLN A 142 8.53 0.25 5.75
N PRO A 143 9.58 0.93 5.26
CA PRO A 143 9.45 2.28 4.72
C PRO A 143 8.39 2.37 3.61
N HIS A 144 8.35 1.42 2.68
CA HIS A 144 7.36 1.41 1.61
C HIS A 144 5.92 1.35 2.14
N ALA A 145 5.65 0.60 3.22
CA ALA A 145 4.32 0.54 3.81
C ALA A 145 3.92 1.90 4.41
N VAL A 146 4.86 2.63 5.03
CA VAL A 146 4.62 4.00 5.52
C VAL A 146 4.34 4.97 4.36
N GLU A 147 5.06 4.85 3.25
CA GLU A 147 4.80 5.64 2.03
C GLU A 147 3.38 5.42 1.53
N ARG A 148 2.94 4.17 1.41
CA ARG A 148 1.60 3.82 0.95
C ARG A 148 0.51 4.34 1.88
N LEU A 149 0.71 4.25 3.20
CA LEU A 149 -0.20 4.86 4.17
C LEU A 149 -0.28 6.39 3.99
N GLN A 150 0.84 7.05 3.73
CA GLN A 150 0.86 8.48 3.46
C GLN A 150 0.13 8.83 2.16
N ASP A 151 0.32 8.05 1.10
CA ASP A 151 -0.36 8.25 -0.19
C ASP A 151 -1.88 8.03 -0.06
N ILE A 152 -2.33 6.98 0.65
CA ILE A 152 -3.75 6.75 0.95
C ILE A 152 -4.32 7.95 1.69
N ARG A 153 -3.62 8.42 2.73
CA ARG A 153 -4.06 9.56 3.53
C ARG A 153 -4.18 10.85 2.71
N ASP A 154 -3.26 11.06 1.77
CA ASP A 154 -3.32 12.21 0.85
C ASP A 154 -4.50 12.09 -0.12
N ALA A 155 -4.75 10.89 -0.66
CA ALA A 155 -5.84 10.62 -1.59
C ALA A 155 -7.22 10.85 -0.95
N ILE A 156 -7.44 10.39 0.29
CA ILE A 156 -8.68 10.65 1.03
C ILE A 156 -8.81 12.10 1.51
N GLY A 157 -7.72 12.87 1.51
CA GLY A 157 -7.70 14.28 1.90
C GLY A 157 -7.84 14.56 3.41
N GLY A 158 -7.60 13.57 4.29
CA GLY A 158 -7.78 13.75 5.73
C GLY A 158 -7.28 12.58 6.59
N PRO A 159 -7.68 12.49 7.87
CA PRO A 159 -7.13 11.49 8.79
C PRO A 159 -7.39 10.05 8.37
N LEU A 160 -6.36 9.20 8.51
CA LEU A 160 -6.41 7.75 8.37
C LEU A 160 -6.03 7.16 9.72
N THR A 161 -6.89 6.32 10.30
CA THR A 161 -6.64 5.66 11.58
C THR A 161 -5.99 4.30 11.35
N ILE A 162 -4.84 4.07 11.96
CA ILE A 162 -4.17 2.76 11.98
C ILE A 162 -4.61 2.02 13.24
N ASN A 163 -5.42 0.98 13.07
CA ASN A 163 -5.87 0.12 14.17
C ASN A 163 -4.75 -0.86 14.58
N SER A 164 -4.00 -1.37 13.60
CA SER A 164 -2.82 -2.18 13.84
C SER A 164 -1.84 -2.07 12.68
N GLY A 165 -0.57 -1.77 12.98
CA GLY A 165 0.56 -2.01 12.09
C GLY A 165 1.28 -3.28 12.52
N TYR A 166 2.56 -3.17 12.90
CA TYR A 166 3.38 -4.28 13.37
C TYR A 166 2.80 -5.03 14.57
N ARG A 167 3.02 -6.34 14.58
CA ARG A 167 2.73 -7.24 15.70
C ARG A 167 3.94 -8.17 15.88
N ASN A 168 4.42 -8.36 17.11
CA ASN A 168 5.37 -9.45 17.35
C ASN A 168 4.67 -10.81 17.23
N ILE A 169 5.44 -11.90 17.26
CA ILE A 169 4.93 -13.26 17.01
C ILE A 169 3.88 -13.66 18.06
N SER A 170 4.21 -13.50 19.35
CA SER A 170 3.32 -13.86 20.46
C SER A 170 2.03 -13.06 20.48
N TYR A 171 2.10 -11.74 20.27
CA TYR A 171 0.92 -10.89 20.24
C TYR A 171 0.02 -11.27 19.07
N ASN A 172 0.58 -11.47 17.88
CA ASN A 172 -0.16 -11.92 16.71
C ASN A 172 -0.90 -13.24 16.98
N ALA A 173 -0.23 -14.24 17.58
CA ALA A 173 -0.85 -15.49 17.97
C ALA A 173 -1.96 -15.29 19.03
N SER A 174 -1.76 -14.38 19.99
CA SER A 174 -2.73 -14.11 21.06
C SER A 174 -4.06 -13.53 20.56
N VAL A 175 -4.04 -12.81 19.43
CA VAL A 175 -5.23 -12.27 18.77
C VAL A 175 -5.78 -13.21 17.70
N GLY A 176 -5.26 -14.44 17.59
CA GLY A 176 -5.67 -15.43 16.60
C GLY A 176 -5.18 -15.13 15.18
N GLY A 177 -4.15 -14.31 15.02
CA GLY A 177 -3.53 -14.02 13.73
C GLY A 177 -2.83 -15.25 13.15
N ALA A 178 -2.78 -15.30 11.82
CA ALA A 178 -2.06 -16.37 11.13
C ALA A 178 -0.55 -16.28 11.41
N SER A 179 0.11 -17.44 11.48
CA SER A 179 1.56 -17.52 11.77
C SER A 179 2.41 -16.73 10.78
N SER A 180 1.98 -16.68 9.51
CA SER A 180 2.67 -15.98 8.43
C SER A 180 2.03 -14.63 8.09
N SER A 181 1.26 -14.04 9.01
CA SER A 181 0.62 -12.73 8.78
C SER A 181 1.64 -11.65 8.42
N ARG A 182 1.32 -10.83 7.42
CA ARG A 182 2.12 -9.67 6.99
C ARG A 182 2.30 -8.62 8.09
N HIS A 183 1.46 -8.60 9.11
CA HIS A 183 1.68 -7.77 10.30
C HIS A 183 2.99 -8.08 11.02
N VAL A 184 3.45 -9.34 11.02
CA VAL A 184 4.73 -9.70 11.66
C VAL A 184 5.93 -9.32 10.78
N TYR A 185 5.74 -9.10 9.48
CA TYR A 185 6.81 -8.69 8.56
C TYR A 185 6.87 -7.17 8.33
N GLY A 186 5.94 -6.43 8.95
CA GLY A 186 5.95 -4.97 9.00
C GLY A 186 5.43 -4.28 7.74
N ASP A 187 4.75 -5.00 6.86
CA ASP A 187 4.22 -4.48 5.58
C ASP A 187 2.70 -4.58 5.46
N ALA A 188 2.00 -4.78 6.58
CA ALA A 188 0.55 -4.75 6.67
C ALA A 188 0.04 -3.66 7.62
N ALA A 189 -1.14 -3.15 7.30
CA ALA A 189 -1.88 -2.24 8.13
C ALA A 189 -3.38 -2.54 8.12
N ASP A 190 -3.95 -2.61 9.31
CA ASP A 190 -5.39 -2.57 9.54
C ASP A 190 -5.78 -1.11 9.74
N MET A 191 -6.58 -0.56 8.82
CA MET A 191 -6.88 0.86 8.80
C MET A 191 -8.36 1.16 8.58
N ALA A 192 -8.78 2.33 9.03
CA ALA A 192 -10.12 2.86 8.84
C ALA A 192 -10.08 4.38 8.67
N SER A 193 -11.12 4.94 8.07
CA SER A 193 -11.30 6.39 7.97
C SER A 193 -12.75 6.76 8.27
N SER A 194 -12.95 8.00 8.72
CA SER A 194 -14.28 8.62 8.78
C SER A 194 -14.66 9.34 7.48
N LEU A 195 -13.72 9.46 6.54
CA LEU A 195 -13.89 10.20 5.29
C LEU A 195 -14.05 9.30 4.06
N ALA A 196 -13.51 8.09 4.12
CA ALA A 196 -13.63 7.06 3.10
C ALA A 196 -14.25 5.80 3.73
N ASP A 197 -15.12 5.12 2.99
CA ASP A 197 -15.63 3.83 3.44
C ASP A 197 -14.58 2.71 3.22
N LEU A 198 -14.88 1.51 3.72
CA LEU A 198 -13.92 0.40 3.62
C LEU A 198 -13.66 -0.03 2.18
N GLU A 199 -14.61 0.16 1.26
CA GLU A 199 -14.46 -0.16 -0.16
C GLU A 199 -13.50 0.80 -0.83
N GLU A 200 -13.70 2.09 -0.64
CA GLU A 200 -12.83 3.13 -1.17
C GLU A 200 -11.39 2.98 -0.65
N LEU A 201 -11.21 2.66 0.64
CA LEU A 201 -9.87 2.39 1.17
C LEU A 201 -9.23 1.15 0.54
N GLY A 202 -10.01 0.08 0.32
CA GLY A 202 -9.53 -1.12 -0.36
C GLY A 202 -9.15 -0.86 -1.82
N GLU A 203 -9.92 -0.06 -2.55
CA GLU A 203 -9.60 0.37 -3.92
C GLU A 203 -8.31 1.18 -3.95
N LEU A 204 -8.12 2.13 -3.03
CA LEU A 204 -6.87 2.88 -2.91
C LEU A 204 -5.67 1.97 -2.61
N CYS A 205 -5.83 0.98 -1.73
CA CYS A 205 -4.79 -0.02 -1.49
C CYS A 205 -4.45 -0.79 -2.77
N ALA A 206 -5.45 -1.18 -3.55
CA ALA A 206 -5.25 -1.90 -4.81
C ALA A 206 -4.50 -1.05 -5.85
N ASP A 207 -4.90 0.21 -6.00
CA ASP A 207 -4.26 1.18 -6.90
C ASP A 207 -2.80 1.44 -6.51
N LEU A 208 -2.49 1.33 -5.22
CA LEU A 208 -1.16 1.45 -4.66
C LEU A 208 -0.42 0.11 -4.53
N GLY A 209 -0.88 -0.93 -5.24
CA GLY A 209 -0.14 -2.18 -5.41
C GLY A 209 -0.21 -3.15 -4.23
N ALA A 210 -1.22 -3.06 -3.37
CA ALA A 210 -1.41 -4.05 -2.30
C ALA A 210 -1.46 -5.48 -2.88
N GLY A 211 -0.64 -6.36 -2.31
CA GLY A 211 -0.57 -7.76 -2.71
C GLY A 211 -1.84 -8.51 -2.30
N TYR A 212 -2.39 -8.16 -1.13
CA TYR A 212 -3.64 -8.67 -0.59
C TYR A 212 -4.42 -7.56 0.15
N ILE A 213 -5.75 -7.66 0.06
CA ILE A 213 -6.70 -6.77 0.73
C ILE A 213 -7.76 -7.65 1.41
N GLY A 214 -7.92 -7.45 2.72
CA GLY A 214 -8.89 -8.13 3.54
C GLY A 214 -9.94 -7.14 4.06
N TYR A 215 -11.22 -7.45 3.90
CA TYR A 215 -12.28 -6.61 4.46
C TYR A 215 -12.77 -7.21 5.78
N TYR A 216 -12.88 -6.35 6.79
CA TYR A 216 -13.45 -6.66 8.10
C TYR A 216 -14.63 -5.73 8.39
N SER A 217 -15.33 -5.95 9.50
CA SER A 217 -16.49 -5.13 9.86
C SER A 217 -16.14 -3.70 10.26
N SER A 218 -14.93 -3.47 10.76
CA SER A 218 -14.48 -2.19 11.33
C SER A 218 -13.29 -1.55 10.63
N HIS A 219 -12.60 -2.28 9.75
CA HIS A 219 -11.38 -1.84 9.09
C HIS A 219 -11.16 -2.61 7.78
N VAL A 220 -10.26 -2.09 6.97
CA VAL A 220 -9.65 -2.81 5.86
C VAL A 220 -8.24 -3.20 6.27
N HIS A 221 -7.86 -4.42 5.98
CA HIS A 221 -6.49 -4.89 6.02
C HIS A 221 -5.89 -4.71 4.63
N CYS A 222 -4.74 -4.06 4.55
CA CYS A 222 -3.95 -4.01 3.32
C CYS A 222 -2.51 -4.39 3.64
N ASP A 223 -1.90 -5.16 2.76
CA ASP A 223 -0.48 -5.46 2.83
C ASP A 223 0.22 -5.34 1.46
N TRP A 224 1.50 -5.01 1.50
CA TRP A 224 2.35 -4.81 0.33
C TRP A 224 3.41 -5.91 0.20
N ARG A 225 3.00 -7.16 0.43
CA ARG A 225 3.89 -8.35 0.41
C ARG A 225 4.70 -8.57 -0.88
N ASP A 226 4.31 -7.92 -1.97
CA ASP A 226 4.97 -8.02 -3.27
C ASP A 226 6.06 -6.95 -3.45
N ASP A 227 6.11 -5.91 -2.58
CA ASP A 227 7.16 -4.89 -2.59
C ASP A 227 8.46 -5.46 -1.98
N PRO A 228 9.65 -5.00 -2.43
CA PRO A 228 10.92 -5.45 -1.87
C PRO A 228 11.02 -5.17 -0.36
N LEU A 229 11.45 -6.18 0.39
CA LEU A 229 11.78 -6.03 1.80
C LEU A 229 13.02 -5.13 1.98
N GLU A 230 12.95 -4.22 2.93
CA GLU A 230 14.00 -3.26 3.25
C GLU A 230 15.31 -3.96 3.68
N PRO A 231 16.42 -3.79 2.94
CA PRO A 231 17.70 -4.41 3.25
C PRO A 231 18.21 -4.15 4.67
N ALA A 232 17.93 -2.97 5.26
CA ALA A 232 18.38 -2.67 6.62
C ALA A 232 17.82 -3.67 7.66
N PHE A 233 16.57 -4.11 7.50
CA PHE A 233 15.92 -5.09 8.36
C PHE A 233 16.24 -6.54 8.00
N TYR A 234 16.40 -6.85 6.71
CA TYR A 234 16.39 -8.25 6.22
C TYR A 234 17.69 -8.69 5.55
N GLY A 235 18.70 -7.83 5.52
CA GLY A 235 19.91 -8.01 4.75
C GLY A 235 19.67 -7.99 3.24
N SER A 236 20.77 -8.03 2.48
CA SER A 236 20.71 -8.22 1.04
C SER A 236 20.24 -9.64 0.71
N ALA A 237 19.05 -9.75 0.14
CA ALA A 237 18.55 -10.99 -0.46
C ALA A 237 18.32 -10.77 -1.96
N PHE A 238 18.58 -11.80 -2.76
CA PHE A 238 18.18 -11.81 -4.18
C PHE A 238 16.66 -11.65 -4.25
N ALA A 239 16.18 -10.71 -5.08
CA ALA A 239 14.77 -10.49 -5.32
C ALA A 239 14.09 -11.82 -5.72
N PRO A 240 13.23 -12.41 -4.86
CA PRO A 240 12.46 -13.57 -5.27
C PRO A 240 11.41 -13.16 -6.29
N ALA A 241 11.01 -14.09 -7.15
CA ALA A 241 9.76 -13.94 -7.89
C ALA A 241 8.61 -13.77 -6.89
N ALA A 242 7.65 -12.89 -7.19
CA ALA A 242 6.43 -12.74 -6.40
C ALA A 242 5.83 -14.12 -6.12
N ALA A 243 5.52 -14.41 -4.86
CA ALA A 243 4.85 -15.65 -4.51
C ALA A 243 3.50 -15.68 -5.22
N PRO A 244 3.03 -16.84 -5.72
CA PRO A 244 1.70 -16.92 -6.29
C PRO A 244 0.68 -16.50 -5.22
N LYS A 245 -0.21 -15.57 -5.59
CA LYS A 245 -1.30 -15.14 -4.70
C LYS A 245 -2.09 -16.37 -4.25
N PRO A 246 -2.44 -16.51 -2.97
CA PRO A 246 -3.21 -17.64 -2.51
C PRO A 246 -4.59 -17.64 -3.20
N GLU A 247 -5.01 -18.79 -3.73
CA GLU A 247 -6.34 -18.90 -4.33
C GLU A 247 -7.40 -18.94 -3.23
N HIS A 248 -8.18 -17.86 -3.11
CA HIS A 248 -9.31 -17.76 -2.20
C HIS A 248 -10.46 -18.69 -2.62
N ARG A 249 -10.92 -19.56 -1.72
CA ARG A 249 -12.06 -20.46 -1.97
C ARG A 249 -13.06 -20.43 -0.83
N ALA A 250 -14.33 -20.22 -1.16
CA ALA A 250 -15.41 -20.33 -0.19
C ALA A 250 -16.46 -21.36 -0.63
N ARG A 251 -17.22 -21.88 0.33
CA ARG A 251 -18.36 -22.76 0.06
C ARG A 251 -19.59 -22.29 0.81
N LEU A 252 -20.70 -22.15 0.11
CA LEU A 252 -22.01 -21.84 0.70
C LEU A 252 -22.65 -23.13 1.25
N VAL A 253 -22.96 -23.14 2.55
CA VAL A 253 -23.50 -24.30 3.27
C VAL A 253 -24.89 -23.94 3.85
N PRO A 254 -25.98 -24.44 3.23
CA PRO A 254 -27.35 -24.23 3.72
C PRO A 254 -27.63 -24.90 5.07
N GLY A 255 -28.43 -24.24 5.92
CA GLY A 255 -28.87 -24.76 7.21
C GLY A 255 -29.87 -23.82 7.89
N PRO A 256 -30.25 -24.06 9.17
CA PRO A 256 -31.05 -23.10 9.95
C PRO A 256 -30.37 -21.73 10.10
N ALA A 257 -29.04 -21.73 10.15
CA ALA A 257 -28.19 -20.59 9.90
C ALA A 257 -27.19 -21.03 8.82
N TRP A 258 -27.23 -20.37 7.68
CA TRP A 258 -26.34 -20.61 6.56
C TRP A 258 -24.95 -20.15 6.93
N THR A 259 -23.93 -20.88 6.50
CA THR A 259 -22.52 -20.56 6.77
C THR A 259 -21.72 -20.58 5.48
N ALA A 260 -20.58 -19.88 5.50
CA ALA A 260 -19.66 -19.79 4.38
C ALA A 260 -18.23 -20.04 4.84
N PRO A 261 -17.85 -21.30 5.14
CA PRO A 261 -16.45 -21.65 5.37
C PRO A 261 -15.59 -21.25 4.17
N ALA A 262 -14.38 -20.80 4.48
CA ALA A 262 -13.46 -20.18 3.55
C ALA A 262 -12.03 -20.70 3.79
N GLU A 263 -11.27 -20.88 2.71
CA GLU A 263 -9.89 -21.39 2.70
C GLU A 263 -9.03 -20.56 1.76
N GLY A 264 -7.73 -20.48 2.04
CA GLY A 264 -6.78 -19.71 1.24
C GLY A 264 -6.60 -18.25 1.70
N TRP A 265 -7.14 -17.87 2.86
CA TRP A 265 -6.84 -16.59 3.51
C TRP A 265 -5.71 -16.81 4.52
N ASP A 266 -4.60 -16.09 4.36
CA ASP A 266 -3.41 -16.15 5.21
C ASP A 266 -3.32 -14.99 6.21
N GLU A 267 -4.33 -14.11 6.25
CA GLU A 267 -4.41 -12.93 7.13
C GLU A 267 -5.58 -12.96 8.12
N GLY A 268 -6.20 -14.12 8.34
CA GLY A 268 -7.33 -14.30 9.25
C GLY A 268 -8.67 -14.58 8.57
N GLU A 269 -9.76 -14.47 9.34
CA GLU A 269 -11.12 -14.82 8.87
C GLU A 269 -11.76 -13.69 8.05
N PRO A 270 -12.16 -13.92 6.78
CA PRO A 270 -12.70 -12.87 5.92
C PRO A 270 -14.12 -12.41 6.31
N LEU A 271 -14.47 -11.16 6.03
CA LEU A 271 -15.86 -10.68 6.14
C LEU A 271 -16.80 -11.48 5.25
N ARG A 272 -17.99 -11.81 5.76
CA ARG A 272 -19.08 -12.41 5.00
C ARG A 272 -20.25 -11.44 4.93
N GLU A 273 -20.57 -11.04 3.71
CA GLU A 273 -21.68 -10.15 3.39
C GLU A 273 -22.80 -10.98 2.77
N TRP A 274 -23.91 -11.09 3.49
CA TRP A 274 -25.05 -11.92 3.13
C TRP A 274 -26.16 -11.08 2.54
N ARG A 275 -26.80 -11.59 1.49
CA ARG A 275 -28.00 -11.01 0.88
C ARG A 275 -29.04 -12.09 0.63
N ALA A 276 -30.31 -11.77 0.84
CA ALA A 276 -31.43 -12.63 0.47
C ALA A 276 -32.35 -11.91 -0.51
N TYR A 277 -32.79 -12.63 -1.54
CA TYR A 277 -33.68 -12.13 -2.57
C TYR A 277 -34.99 -12.93 -2.59
N ASP A 278 -36.11 -12.27 -2.87
CA ASP A 278 -37.40 -12.95 -3.09
C ASP A 278 -37.50 -13.59 -4.49
N ALA A 279 -38.64 -14.23 -4.77
CA ALA A 279 -38.88 -14.90 -6.06
C ALA A 279 -38.93 -13.93 -7.27
N ALA A 280 -39.11 -12.63 -7.04
CA ALA A 280 -39.05 -11.60 -8.07
C ALA A 280 -37.64 -11.02 -8.24
N GLY A 281 -36.67 -11.45 -7.43
CA GLY A 281 -35.30 -10.95 -7.40
C GLY A 281 -35.12 -9.66 -6.58
N ALA A 282 -36.12 -9.26 -5.78
CA ALA A 282 -36.01 -8.10 -4.92
C ALA A 282 -35.21 -8.46 -3.66
N LEU A 283 -34.29 -7.59 -3.27
CA LEU A 283 -33.52 -7.72 -2.02
C LEU A 283 -34.45 -7.56 -0.82
N ILE A 284 -34.49 -8.56 0.06
CA ILE A 284 -35.38 -8.59 1.24
C ILE A 284 -34.64 -8.65 2.57
N ALA A 285 -33.35 -8.97 2.58
CA ALA A 285 -32.50 -8.87 3.76
C ALA A 285 -31.02 -8.78 3.40
N GLU A 286 -30.26 -8.08 4.25
CA GLU A 286 -28.80 -8.03 4.24
C GLU A 286 -28.26 -8.22 5.66
N ALA A 287 -27.10 -8.86 5.78
CA ALA A 287 -26.42 -9.03 7.05
C ALA A 287 -24.90 -9.18 6.86
N ARG A 288 -24.15 -8.95 7.94
CA ARG A 288 -22.73 -9.25 8.04
C ARG A 288 -22.48 -10.19 9.21
N GLY A 289 -21.58 -11.16 9.02
CA GLY A 289 -21.16 -12.08 10.07
C GLY A 289 -21.00 -13.52 9.60
N ASP A 290 -20.56 -14.40 10.49
CA ASP A 290 -20.16 -15.78 10.14
C ASP A 290 -21.31 -16.67 9.64
N SER A 291 -22.54 -16.28 9.98
CA SER A 291 -23.73 -17.00 9.58
C SER A 291 -24.91 -16.06 9.29
N PHE A 292 -25.90 -16.60 8.59
CA PHE A 292 -27.10 -15.86 8.20
C PHE A 292 -28.33 -16.75 8.20
N THR A 293 -29.42 -16.27 8.78
CA THR A 293 -30.73 -16.94 8.70
C THR A 293 -31.58 -16.22 7.67
N PRO A 294 -31.82 -16.80 6.48
CA PRO A 294 -32.64 -16.15 5.47
C PRO A 294 -34.06 -15.91 5.98
N PRO A 295 -34.65 -14.73 5.74
CA PRO A 295 -36.02 -14.45 6.15
C PRO A 295 -37.02 -15.31 5.38
N LYS A 296 -38.22 -15.47 5.93
CA LYS A 296 -39.33 -16.14 5.24
C LYS A 296 -39.63 -15.41 3.93
N GLY A 297 -39.73 -16.16 2.83
CA GLY A 297 -39.96 -15.60 1.49
C GLY A 297 -38.69 -15.37 0.68
N ALA A 298 -37.50 -15.62 1.25
CA ALA A 298 -36.28 -15.74 0.47
C ALA A 298 -36.43 -16.89 -0.53
N ALA A 299 -36.10 -16.60 -1.79
CA ALA A 299 -36.00 -17.57 -2.87
C ALA A 299 -34.54 -17.82 -3.26
N GLU A 300 -33.64 -16.86 -3.02
CA GLU A 300 -32.20 -16.96 -3.27
C GLU A 300 -31.40 -16.34 -2.13
N VAL A 301 -30.25 -16.93 -1.80
CA VAL A 301 -29.26 -16.42 -0.85
C VAL A 301 -27.94 -16.22 -1.58
N GLU A 302 -27.35 -15.04 -1.43
CA GLU A 302 -26.00 -14.70 -1.83
C GLU A 302 -25.12 -14.53 -0.59
N VAL A 303 -23.87 -14.98 -0.67
CA VAL A 303 -22.81 -14.54 0.22
C VAL A 303 -21.61 -14.08 -0.60
N THR A 304 -21.05 -12.95 -0.22
CA THR A 304 -19.75 -12.47 -0.70
C THR A 304 -18.75 -12.58 0.45
N VAL A 305 -17.69 -13.37 0.24
CA VAL A 305 -16.66 -13.66 1.23
C VAL A 305 -15.38 -12.91 0.89
N GLY A 306 -14.90 -12.10 1.84
CA GLY A 306 -13.70 -11.27 1.73
C GLY A 306 -13.74 -10.30 0.55
N ARG A 307 -14.94 -9.98 0.03
CA ARG A 307 -15.17 -9.26 -1.25
C ARG A 307 -14.40 -9.83 -2.45
N ALA A 308 -13.99 -11.09 -2.37
CA ALA A 308 -13.24 -11.78 -3.41
C ALA A 308 -14.02 -12.94 -4.04
N VAL A 309 -14.85 -13.62 -3.25
CA VAL A 309 -15.60 -14.80 -3.70
C VAL A 309 -17.09 -14.60 -3.44
N THR A 310 -17.89 -14.52 -4.51
CA THR A 310 -19.36 -14.43 -4.43
C THR A 310 -20.01 -15.75 -4.80
N LEU A 311 -20.90 -16.25 -3.94
CA LEU A 311 -21.62 -17.50 -4.10
C LEU A 311 -23.12 -17.24 -3.98
N ARG A 312 -23.92 -17.87 -4.86
CA ARG A 312 -25.39 -17.80 -4.82
C ARG A 312 -26.01 -19.18 -4.84
N GLN A 313 -27.04 -19.40 -4.04
CA GLN A 313 -27.85 -20.63 -4.05
C GLN A 313 -29.32 -20.35 -3.72
N PRO A 314 -30.26 -21.15 -4.27
CA PRO A 314 -31.69 -21.06 -3.91
C PRO A 314 -31.94 -21.33 -2.42
N ALA A 315 -32.75 -20.48 -1.79
CA ALA A 315 -33.25 -20.70 -0.43
C ALA A 315 -34.29 -21.84 -0.48
N ARG A 316 -34.02 -22.96 0.19
CA ARG A 316 -34.95 -24.10 0.27
C ARG A 316 -36.01 -23.90 1.33
#